data_AF-A0A957BK47-F1
#
_entry.id   AF-A0A957BK47-F1
#
_cell.length_a   1.000
_cell.length_b   1.000
_cell.length_c   1.000
_cell.angle_alpha   90.00
_cell.angle_beta   90.00
_cell.angle_gamma   90.00
#
_symmetry.space_group_name_H-M   'P 1'
#
loop_
_entity.id
_entity.type
_entity.pdbx_description
1 polymer ?
#
loop_
_entity_poly.entity_id
_entity_poly.type
_entity_poly.pdbx_seq_one_letter_code
_entity_poly.pdbx_strand_id
1 'polypeptide(L)'
;ELHMSNTRERNIPYISAVVFAAIAYGLIARFDGPELLRCLALFNVIELTGLAVINHFWLISLHATGAMATAVLVMLVFGWGIGLLVGLPLVLSVCWVRLFLKRHTVSQIIAGL
;
A
#
# COMPACT_ATOMS: atom_id res chain seq x y z
N GLU A 1 -5.55 10.32 -11.02
CA GLU A 1 -5.21 8.91 -11.32
C GLU A 1 -5.01 8.75 -12.81
N LEU A 2 -3.97 8.02 -13.22
CA LEU A 2 -3.83 7.55 -14.59
C LEU A 2 -4.92 6.50 -14.87
N HIS A 3 -5.68 6.69 -15.95
CA HIS A 3 -6.81 5.83 -16.30
C HIS A 3 -6.30 4.52 -16.93
N MET A 4 -5.84 3.59 -16.09
CA MET A 4 -5.37 2.26 -16.50
C MET A 4 -6.39 1.23 -16.02
N SER A 5 -7.39 0.94 -16.85
CA SER A 5 -8.48 0.00 -16.57
C SER A 5 -8.08 -1.46 -16.84
N ASN A 6 -6.97 -1.69 -17.55
CA ASN A 6 -6.48 -3.02 -17.89
C ASN A 6 -5.33 -3.45 -16.97
N THR A 7 -5.37 -4.69 -16.47
CA THR A 7 -4.30 -5.27 -15.61
C THR A 7 -2.95 -5.26 -16.33
N ARG A 8 -2.94 -5.51 -17.65
CA ARG A 8 -1.72 -5.53 -18.47
C ARG A 8 -0.99 -4.19 -18.51
N GLU A 9 -1.71 -3.07 -18.44
CA GLU A 9 -1.10 -1.72 -18.47
C GLU A 9 -0.39 -1.39 -17.15
N ARG A 10 -0.76 -2.06 -16.06
CA ARG A 10 -0.20 -1.83 -14.73
C ARG A 10 1.02 -2.67 -14.40
N ASN A 11 1.32 -3.71 -15.18
CA ASN A 11 2.46 -4.59 -14.93
C ASN A 11 3.79 -3.82 -14.92
N ILE A 12 4.01 -2.91 -15.89
CA ILE A 12 5.24 -2.11 -15.96
C ILE A 12 5.37 -1.19 -14.74
N PRO A 13 4.34 -0.39 -14.36
CA PRO A 13 4.35 0.38 -13.12
C PRO A 13 4.68 -0.46 -11.88
N TYR A 14 4.01 -1.60 -11.67
CA TYR A 14 4.26 -2.44 -10.49
C TYR A 14 5.67 -3.01 -10.48
N ILE A 15 6.16 -3.56 -11.60
CA ILE A 15 7.52 -4.10 -11.68
C ILE A 15 8.53 -3.01 -11.37
N SER A 16 8.35 -1.81 -11.95
CA SER A 16 9.23 -0.68 -11.66
C SER A 16 9.21 -0.31 -10.17
N ALA A 17 8.03 -0.24 -9.55
CA ALA A 17 7.88 0.07 -8.13
C ALA A 17 8.57 -0.96 -7.23
N VAL A 18 8.40 -2.25 -7.50
CA VAL A 18 9.06 -3.34 -6.76
C VAL A 18 10.58 -3.27 -6.92
N VAL A 19 11.08 -3.07 -8.14
CA VAL A 19 12.53 -2.96 -8.40
C VAL A 19 13.14 -1.77 -7.66
N PHE A 20 12.53 -0.58 -7.76
CA PHE A 20 13.05 0.60 -7.07
C PHE A 20 12.92 0.49 -5.55
N ALA A 21 11.86 -0.13 -5.03
CA ALA A 21 11.72 -0.42 -3.60
C ALA A 21 12.82 -1.38 -3.11
N ALA A 22 13.14 -2.42 -3.88
CA ALA A 22 14.21 -3.37 -3.56
C ALA A 22 15.59 -2.70 -3.59
N ILE A 23 15.85 -1.82 -4.57
CA ILE A 23 17.07 -1.02 -4.63
C ILE A 23 17.15 -0.11 -3.39
N ALA A 24 16.06 0.58 -3.04
CA ALA A 24 16.03 1.44 -1.86
C ALA A 24 16.32 0.66 -0.57
N TYR A 25 15.69 -0.51 -0.38
CA TYR A 25 16.02 -1.40 0.72
C TYR A 25 17.50 -1.80 0.74
N GLY A 26 18.05 -2.21 -0.40
CA GLY A 26 19.46 -2.59 -0.54
C GLY A 26 20.41 -1.46 -0.16
N LEU A 27 20.12 -0.22 -0.57
CA LEU A 27 20.89 0.96 -0.18
C LEU A 27 20.81 1.21 1.32
N ILE A 28 19.60 1.23 1.90
CA ILE A 28 19.41 1.45 3.34
C ILE A 28 20.14 0.38 4.15
N ALA A 29 20.06 -0.90 3.74
CA ALA A 29 20.75 -2.00 4.41
C ALA A 29 22.29 -1.91 4.26
N ARG A 30 22.79 -1.44 3.10
CA ARG A 30 24.24 -1.37 2.82
C ARG A 30 24.95 -0.26 3.59
N PHE A 31 24.25 0.83 3.89
CA PHE A 31 24.75 2.01 4.58
C PHE A 31 24.33 2.08 6.06
N ASP A 32 24.05 0.93 6.68
CA ASP A 32 23.68 0.81 8.10
C ASP A 32 22.54 1.75 8.52
N GLY A 33 21.54 1.89 7.65
CA GLY A 33 20.35 2.70 7.92
C GLY A 33 19.59 2.20 9.15
N PRO A 34 18.84 3.10 9.84
CA PRO A 34 18.12 2.76 11.06
C PRO A 34 17.25 1.52 10.89
N GLU A 35 17.18 0.67 11.92
CA GLU A 35 16.45 -0.60 11.87
C GLU A 35 14.98 -0.40 11.46
N LEU A 36 14.31 0.60 12.03
CA LEU A 36 12.93 0.94 11.68
C LEU A 36 12.78 1.27 10.18
N LEU A 37 13.73 1.99 9.60
CA LEU A 37 13.71 2.36 8.19
C LEU A 37 13.96 1.14 7.29
N ARG A 38 14.85 0.22 7.71
CA ARG A 38 15.07 -1.06 7.01
C ARG A 38 13.82 -1.94 7.03
N CYS A 39 13.16 -2.05 8.18
CA CYS A 39 11.92 -2.81 8.33
C CYS A 39 10.80 -2.23 7.47
N LEU A 40 10.65 -0.90 7.47
CA LEU A 40 9.66 -0.21 6.63
C LEU A 40 9.93 -0.43 5.14
N ALA A 41 11.20 -0.32 4.71
CA ALA A 41 11.58 -0.56 3.32
C ALA A 41 11.32 -2.01 2.90
N LEU A 42 11.64 -2.99 3.75
CA LEU A 42 11.36 -4.40 3.50
C LEU A 42 9.86 -4.67 3.42
N PHE A 43 9.08 -4.12 4.35
CA PHE A 43 7.63 -4.21 4.34
C PHE A 43 7.05 -3.66 3.03
N ASN A 44 7.52 -2.49 2.57
CA ASN A 44 7.09 -1.90 1.30
C ASN A 44 7.43 -2.79 0.09
N VAL A 45 8.60 -3.46 0.08
CA VAL A 45 8.94 -4.42 -0.98
C VAL A 45 7.96 -5.60 -0.99
N ILE A 46 7.64 -6.16 0.18
CA ILE A 46 6.71 -7.28 0.31
C ILE A 46 5.30 -6.85 -0.11
N GLU A 47 4.83 -5.70 0.37
CA GLU A 47 3.53 -5.14 0.05
C GLU A 47 3.37 -4.91 -1.46
N LEU A 48 4.31 -4.20 -2.10
CA LEU A 48 4.28 -3.93 -3.53
C LEU A 48 4.33 -5.22 -4.36
N THR A 49 5.10 -6.21 -3.92
CA THR A 49 5.18 -7.52 -4.59
C THR A 49 3.85 -8.26 -4.48
N GLY A 50 3.25 -8.31 -3.29
CA GLY A 50 1.93 -8.90 -3.08
C GLY A 50 0.85 -8.21 -3.91
N LEU A 51 0.86 -6.88 -3.92
CA LEU A 51 -0.05 -6.07 -4.73
C LEU A 51 0.15 -6.31 -6.22
N ALA A 52 1.38 -6.44 -6.71
CA ALA A 52 1.65 -6.75 -8.11
C ALA A 52 1.06 -8.12 -8.50
N VAL A 53 1.25 -9.13 -7.66
CA VAL A 53 0.70 -10.48 -7.88
C VAL A 53 -0.82 -10.48 -7.87
N ILE A 54 -1.45 -9.89 -6.85
CA ILE A 54 -2.91 -9.87 -6.73
C ILE A 54 -3.52 -9.07 -7.89
N ASN A 55 -3.00 -7.88 -8.17
CA ASN A 55 -3.52 -7.00 -9.22
C ASN A 55 -3.28 -7.53 -10.64
N HIS A 56 -2.42 -8.54 -10.82
CA HIS A 56 -2.32 -9.27 -12.08
C HIS A 56 -3.63 -10.00 -12.42
N PHE A 57 -4.30 -10.56 -11.40
CA PHE A 57 -5.53 -11.33 -11.55
C PHE A 57 -6.79 -10.52 -11.26
N TRP A 58 -6.73 -9.65 -10.24
CA TRP A 58 -7.88 -8.89 -9.77
C TRP A 58 -7.47 -7.52 -9.23
N LEU A 59 -7.95 -6.46 -9.88
CA LEU A 59 -7.62 -5.06 -9.54
C LEU A 59 -8.26 -4.64 -8.22
N ILE A 60 -7.54 -4.83 -7.12
CA ILE A 60 -7.91 -4.37 -5.78
C ILE A 60 -7.51 -2.89 -5.57
N SER A 61 -8.08 -2.26 -4.54
CA SER A 61 -7.85 -0.84 -4.28
C SER A 61 -6.50 -0.59 -3.59
N LEU A 62 -5.47 -0.24 -4.38
CA LEU A 62 -4.16 0.19 -3.86
C LEU A 62 -4.24 1.29 -2.80
N HIS A 63 -5.19 2.21 -2.97
CA HIS A 63 -5.35 3.31 -2.02
C HIS A 63 -5.92 2.83 -0.69
N ALA A 64 -6.77 1.80 -0.69
CA ALA A 64 -7.26 1.20 0.55
C ALA A 64 -6.11 0.47 1.26
N THR A 65 -5.27 -0.29 0.52
CA THR A 65 -4.08 -0.94 1.07
C THR A 65 -3.11 0.07 1.68
N GLY A 66 -2.75 1.12 0.94
CA GLY A 66 -1.85 2.15 1.47
C GLY A 66 -2.42 2.89 2.69
N ALA A 67 -3.74 3.15 2.72
CA ALA A 67 -4.39 3.75 3.88
C ALA A 67 -4.34 2.83 5.11
N MET A 68 -4.58 1.54 4.92
CA MET A 68 -4.50 0.55 6.00
C MET A 68 -3.07 0.34 6.50
N ALA A 69 -2.10 0.19 5.59
CA ALA A 69 -0.68 0.12 5.93
C ALA A 69 -0.24 1.36 6.74
N THR A 70 -0.66 2.55 6.32
CA THR A 70 -0.40 3.79 7.07
C THR A 70 -1.04 3.78 8.46
N ALA A 71 -2.30 3.35 8.57
CA ALA A 71 -3.00 3.25 9.85
C ALA A 71 -2.30 2.28 10.82
N VAL A 72 -1.87 1.12 10.33
CA VAL A 72 -1.11 0.12 11.10
C VAL A 72 0.25 0.68 11.53
N LEU A 73 0.96 1.39 10.66
CA LEU A 73 2.24 2.02 11.00
C LEU A 73 2.08 3.09 12.08
N VAL A 74 1.05 3.95 11.97
CA VAL A 74 0.74 4.94 13.00
C VAL A 74 0.41 4.26 14.33
N MET A 75 -0.38 3.18 14.30
CA MET A 75 -0.67 2.38 15.48
C MET A 75 0.58 1.76 16.09
N LEU A 76 1.49 1.23 15.27
CA LEU A 76 2.74 0.61 15.74
C LEU A 76 3.67 1.62 16.41
N VAL A 77 3.80 2.82 15.83
CA VAL A 77 4.75 3.84 16.29
C VAL A 77 4.21 4.67 17.46
N PHE A 78 2.92 5.02 17.43
CA PHE A 78 2.29 5.94 18.39
C PHE A 78 1.30 5.26 19.34
N GLY A 79 1.11 3.95 19.21
CA GLY A 79 0.22 3.14 20.03
C GLY A 79 -1.23 3.12 19.55
N TRP A 80 -2.02 2.22 20.14
CA TRP A 80 -3.40 1.92 19.77
C TRP A 80 -4.34 3.12 19.78
N GLY A 81 -4.22 4.01 20.77
CA GLY A 81 -5.10 5.17 20.91
C GLY A 81 -4.98 6.14 19.73
N ILE A 82 -3.76 6.54 19.39
CA ILE A 82 -3.48 7.44 18.24
C ILE A 82 -3.76 6.71 16.92
N GLY A 83 -3.38 5.44 16.83
CA GLY A 83 -3.67 4.59 15.67
C GLY A 83 -5.15 4.54 15.31
N LEU A 84 -6.03 4.35 16.29
CA LEU A 84 -7.48 4.35 16.06
C LEU A 84 -8.01 5.76 15.77
N LEU A 85 -7.56 6.77 16.52
CA LEU A 85 -8.03 8.14 16.36
C LEU A 85 -7.74 8.72 14.97
N VAL A 86 -6.55 8.43 14.41
CA VAL A 86 -6.12 8.98 13.11
C VAL A 86 -6.32 7.97 11.98
N GLY A 87 -5.99 6.70 12.22
CA GLY A 87 -6.03 5.66 11.19
C GLY A 87 -7.44 5.28 10.77
N LEU A 88 -8.39 5.19 11.71
CA LEU A 88 -9.76 4.79 11.36
C LEU A 88 -10.47 5.84 10.48
N PRO A 89 -10.45 7.15 10.81
CA PRO A 89 -11.02 8.16 9.91
C PRO A 89 -10.33 8.20 8.55
N LEU A 90 -9.00 8.02 8.51
CA LEU A 90 -8.24 7.98 7.25
C LEU A 90 -8.71 6.84 6.35
N VAL A 91 -8.74 5.61 6.87
CA VAL A 91 -9.15 4.41 6.12
C VAL A 91 -10.59 4.54 5.65
N LEU A 92 -11.52 4.92 6.54
CA LEU A 92 -12.93 5.08 6.18
C LEU A 92 -13.14 6.15 5.10
N SER A 93 -12.44 7.29 5.21
CA SER A 93 -12.54 8.37 4.23
C SER A 93 -12.03 7.93 2.86
N VAL A 94 -10.90 7.20 2.82
CA VAL A 94 -10.36 6.68 1.56
C VAL A 94 -11.32 5.65 0.95
N CYS A 95 -11.79 4.68 1.73
CA CYS A 95 -12.76 3.68 1.27
C CYS A 95 -14.04 4.33 0.72
N TRP A 96 -14.56 5.34 1.43
CA TRP A 96 -15.75 6.09 1.01
C TRP A 96 -15.54 6.77 -0.35
N VAL A 97 -14.44 7.51 -0.52
CA VAL A 97 -14.15 8.21 -1.78
C VAL A 97 -14.04 7.22 -2.95
N ARG A 98 -13.49 6.03 -2.72
CA ARG A 98 -13.37 4.98 -3.77
C ARG A 98 -14.72 4.44 -4.21
N LEU A 99 -15.65 4.26 -3.28
CA LEU A 99 -17.03 3.85 -3.57
C LEU A 99 -17.82 4.98 -4.22
N PHE A 100 -17.73 6.20 -3.68
CA PHE A 100 -18.45 7.37 -4.17
C PHE A 100 -18.09 7.72 -5.62
N LEU A 101 -16.79 7.66 -5.96
CA LEU A 101 -16.31 7.86 -7.33
C LEU A 101 -16.53 6.64 -8.24
N LYS A 102 -17.17 5.57 -7.73
CA LYS A 102 -17.44 4.30 -8.44
C LYS A 102 -16.18 3.71 -9.08
N ARG A 103 -15.03 3.86 -8.41
CA ARG A 103 -13.74 3.33 -8.90
C ARG A 103 -13.55 1.86 -8.55
N HIS A 104 -14.08 1.43 -7.41
CA HIS A 104 -13.95 0.07 -6.93
C HIS A 104 -15.27 -0.43 -6.32
N THR A 105 -15.45 -1.75 -6.32
CA THR A 105 -16.51 -2.42 -5.57
C THR A 105 -16.12 -2.56 -4.11
N VAL A 106 -17.10 -2.85 -3.25
CA VAL A 106 -16.86 -3.18 -1.83
C VAL A 106 -15.89 -4.35 -1.70
N SER A 107 -16.04 -5.39 -2.53
CA SER A 107 -15.13 -6.55 -2.51
C SER A 107 -13.68 -6.19 -2.86
N GLN A 108 -13.45 -5.31 -3.83
CA GLN A 108 -12.10 -4.84 -4.18
C GLN A 108 -11.47 -3.96 -3.10
N ILE A 109 -12.28 -3.27 -2.31
CA ILE A 109 -11.80 -2.48 -1.17
C ILE A 109 -11.45 -3.41 -0.01
N ILE A 110 -12.35 -4.32 0.35
CA ILE A 110 -12.13 -5.29 1.44
C ILE A 110 -10.90 -6.15 1.17
N ALA A 111 -10.71 -6.61 -0.06
CA ALA A 111 -9.51 -7.37 -0.44
C ALA A 111 -8.21 -6.55 -0.38
N GLY A 112 -8.32 -5.22 -0.36
CA GLY A 112 -7.18 -4.33 -0.22
C GLY A 112 -6.86 -3.91 1.22
N LEU A 113 -7.81 -4.04 2.16
CA LEU A 113 -7.59 -3.79 3.59
C LEU A 113 -6.91 -4.98 4.26
#